data_AF-A0A0Q8M5V4-F1
#
_entry.id   AF-A0A0Q8M5V4-F1
#
_cell.length_a   1.000
_cell.length_b   1.000
_cell.length_c   1.000
_cell.angle_alpha   90.00
_cell.angle_beta   90.00
_cell.angle_gamma   90.00
#
_symmetry.space_group_name_H-M   'P 1'
#
loop_
_entity.id
_entity.type
_entity.pdbx_description
1 polymer ?
#
loop_
_entity_poly.entity_id
_entity_poly.type
_entity_poly.pdbx_seq_one_letter_code
_entity_poly.pdbx_strand_id
1 'polypeptide(L)'
;MREAQAQEELTAIVAQLAGDLAAVIALESDPALQTWLRSQLGARDLEPVHVRVGASEIWALLDARGAILVRQAPPFGARFDLFTEVRRDPALLSRLHASIRQTGAKVRAEALLAFVFDSAKDPSRRSMSELLRRAPLLEQTAYRFVAGSITSLQTMRRDIYASTESSGPRWRRRLQAYWRLALASSHLNLVATSKASRGWLVDMSNSFEWIEWTPSLCLVQERSLWFGAVAARSVTAFGDAVVEKYLRALALADQPMRAFDATFALLAIALDAPRVAPALRQALAGQAQVFRRQGGPYGPLQANMLENALTCLADPEAADRAFLKAVGTLGQALEQGRGLLGRAAIRLDLTTPIDADGYLGFLSLPRLLRTPLLDLYPGEPVHLSASGLPPSEIAAHLAQAFSGASRNPLKVH
;
A
#
# COMPACT_ATOMS: atom_id res chain seq x y z
N MET A 1 4.75 27.07 2.32
CA MET A 1 5.98 26.52 2.95
C MET A 1 5.85 25.04 3.25
N ARG A 2 4.86 24.58 4.04
CA ARG A 2 4.70 23.14 4.38
C ARG A 2 4.47 22.20 3.18
N GLU A 3 3.67 22.61 2.19
CA GLU A 3 3.39 21.78 1.00
C GLU A 3 4.64 21.59 0.11
N ALA A 4 5.42 22.67 -0.10
CA ALA A 4 6.66 22.60 -0.88
C ALA A 4 7.68 21.67 -0.23
N GLN A 5 7.81 21.72 1.10
CA GLN A 5 8.68 20.84 1.86
C GLN A 5 8.25 19.37 1.76
N ALA A 6 6.94 19.08 1.87
CA ALA A 6 6.42 17.73 1.69
C ALA A 6 6.67 17.19 0.27
N GLN A 7 6.51 18.03 -0.75
CA GLN A 7 6.77 17.66 -2.13
C GLN A 7 8.26 17.39 -2.40
N GLU A 8 9.15 18.21 -1.82
CA GLU A 8 10.60 18.01 -1.88
C GLU A 8 11.00 16.70 -1.22
N GLU A 9 10.44 16.40 -0.04
CA GLU A 9 10.67 15.13 0.66
C GLU A 9 10.21 13.93 -0.17
N LEU A 10 8.99 13.96 -0.72
CA LEU A 10 8.50 12.89 -1.60
C LEU A 10 9.41 12.72 -2.84
N THR A 11 9.89 13.82 -3.42
CA THR A 11 10.81 13.79 -4.57
C THR A 11 12.15 13.14 -4.19
N ALA A 12 12.71 13.48 -3.03
CA ALA A 12 13.93 12.87 -2.50
C ALA A 12 13.74 11.36 -2.25
N ILE A 13 12.57 10.96 -1.73
CA ILE A 13 12.23 9.55 -1.52
C ILE A 13 12.16 8.78 -2.85
N VAL A 14 11.55 9.36 -3.89
CA VAL A 14 11.50 8.75 -5.24
C VAL A 14 12.90 8.59 -5.82
N ALA A 15 13.76 9.61 -5.70
CA ALA A 15 15.14 9.55 -6.13
C ALA A 15 15.92 8.44 -5.37
N GLN A 16 15.67 8.28 -4.08
CA GLN A 16 16.25 7.20 -3.29
C GLN A 16 15.78 5.82 -3.77
N LEU A 17 14.47 5.61 -3.99
CA LEU A 17 13.95 4.35 -4.53
C LEU A 17 14.63 3.97 -5.85
N ALA A 18 14.77 4.95 -6.76
CA ALA A 18 15.44 4.73 -8.05
C ALA A 18 16.93 4.44 -7.89
N GLY A 19 17.62 5.13 -6.97
CA GLY A 19 19.03 4.92 -6.67
C GLY A 19 19.32 3.55 -6.07
N ASP A 20 18.53 3.12 -5.08
CA ASP A 20 18.64 1.81 -4.45
C ASP A 20 18.43 0.69 -5.48
N LEU A 21 17.40 0.82 -6.33
CA LEU A 21 17.17 -0.12 -7.44
C LEU A 21 18.31 -0.13 -8.44
N ALA A 22 18.82 1.04 -8.84
CA ALA A 22 19.91 1.13 -9.81
C ALA A 22 21.18 0.46 -9.28
N ALA A 23 21.49 0.62 -7.99
CA ALA A 23 22.63 -0.04 -7.37
C ALA A 23 22.50 -1.58 -7.42
N VAL A 24 21.34 -2.13 -7.04
CA VAL A 24 21.11 -3.59 -7.11
C VAL A 24 21.12 -4.10 -8.55
N ILE A 25 20.49 -3.39 -9.49
CA ILE A 25 20.49 -3.80 -10.91
C ILE A 25 21.91 -3.79 -11.48
N ALA A 26 22.75 -2.82 -11.09
CA ALA A 26 24.16 -2.78 -11.49
C ALA A 26 24.93 -3.97 -10.89
N LEU A 27 24.73 -4.27 -9.60
CA LEU A 27 25.32 -5.45 -8.95
C LEU A 27 24.88 -6.76 -9.64
N GLU A 28 23.62 -6.87 -10.08
CA GLU A 28 23.09 -8.02 -10.81
C GLU A 28 23.70 -8.15 -12.22
N SER A 29 23.97 -7.03 -12.89
CA SER A 29 24.20 -6.99 -14.34
C SER A 29 25.65 -6.72 -14.75
N ASP A 30 26.53 -6.33 -13.83
CA ASP A 30 27.94 -6.02 -14.11
C ASP A 30 28.89 -7.07 -13.50
N PRO A 31 29.37 -8.04 -14.31
CA PRO A 31 30.33 -9.04 -13.86
C PRO A 31 31.63 -8.44 -13.34
N ALA A 32 32.10 -7.31 -13.90
CA ALA A 32 33.35 -6.70 -13.48
C ALA A 32 33.22 -6.08 -12.07
N LEU A 33 32.07 -5.49 -11.76
CA LEU A 33 31.76 -5.03 -10.41
C LEU A 33 31.68 -6.21 -9.42
N GLN A 34 31.03 -7.31 -9.80
CA GLN A 34 30.93 -8.51 -8.97
C GLN A 34 32.32 -9.12 -8.69
N THR A 35 33.15 -9.29 -9.71
CA THR A 35 34.52 -9.81 -9.57
C THR A 35 35.38 -8.92 -8.68
N TRP A 36 35.24 -7.60 -8.83
CA TRP A 36 35.93 -6.65 -7.96
C TRP A 36 35.46 -6.76 -6.50
N LEU A 37 34.15 -6.84 -6.25
CA LEU A 37 33.63 -7.02 -4.88
C LEU A 37 34.11 -8.33 -4.26
N ARG A 38 34.13 -9.42 -5.03
CA ARG A 38 34.68 -10.72 -4.59
C ARG A 38 36.16 -10.60 -4.21
N SER A 39 36.96 -9.89 -5.01
CA SER A 39 38.39 -9.72 -4.72
C SER A 39 38.65 -8.89 -3.47
N GLN A 40 37.85 -7.84 -3.21
CA GLN A 40 37.94 -7.06 -1.97
C GLN A 40 37.63 -7.88 -0.72
N LEU A 41 36.79 -8.89 -0.85
CA LEU A 41 36.37 -9.76 0.24
C LEU A 41 37.23 -11.02 0.39
N GLY A 42 38.21 -11.22 -0.50
CA GLY A 42 38.98 -12.47 -0.56
C GLY A 42 38.14 -13.70 -0.89
N ALA A 43 36.96 -13.52 -1.48
CA ALA A 43 36.04 -14.59 -1.82
C ALA A 43 36.45 -15.27 -3.14
N ARG A 44 36.34 -16.59 -3.21
CA ARG A 44 36.60 -17.36 -4.43
C ARG A 44 35.45 -17.23 -5.44
N ASP A 45 35.68 -17.54 -6.72
CA ASP A 45 34.74 -17.31 -7.84
C ASP A 45 33.32 -17.87 -7.68
N LEU A 46 33.13 -18.89 -6.81
CA LEU A 46 31.84 -19.52 -6.54
C LEU A 46 31.34 -19.30 -5.11
N GLU A 47 32.10 -18.61 -4.27
CA GLU A 47 31.70 -18.35 -2.90
C GLU A 47 30.63 -17.25 -2.84
N PRO A 48 29.54 -17.48 -2.07
CA PRO A 48 28.49 -16.48 -1.90
C PRO A 48 29.05 -15.23 -1.20
N VAL A 49 28.88 -14.08 -1.85
CA VAL A 49 29.25 -12.78 -1.29
C VAL A 49 28.01 -12.04 -0.84
N HIS A 50 28.03 -11.49 0.37
CA HIS A 50 26.91 -10.75 0.93
C HIS A 50 27.22 -9.27 0.95
N VAL A 51 26.45 -8.51 0.18
CA VAL A 51 26.57 -7.06 0.08
C VAL A 51 25.37 -6.42 0.75
N ARG A 52 25.56 -5.70 1.85
CA ARG A 52 24.50 -4.86 2.41
C ARG A 52 24.24 -3.70 1.47
N VAL A 53 22.98 -3.51 1.06
CA VAL A 53 22.59 -2.46 0.12
C VAL A 53 21.61 -1.52 0.80
N GLY A 54 21.91 -0.22 0.75
CA GLY A 54 21.09 0.82 1.37
C GLY A 54 21.34 0.97 2.88
N ALA A 55 20.46 1.74 3.53
CA ALA A 55 20.52 2.00 4.97
C ALA A 55 19.82 0.92 5.82
N SER A 56 19.17 -0.04 5.19
CA SER A 56 18.43 -1.12 5.84
C SER A 56 19.31 -2.35 6.08
N GLU A 57 18.87 -3.26 6.95
CA GLU A 57 19.54 -4.55 7.25
C GLU A 57 19.39 -5.57 6.10
N ILE A 58 19.31 -5.10 4.85
CA ILE A 58 19.06 -5.92 3.66
C ILE A 58 20.37 -6.25 2.96
N TRP A 59 20.54 -7.53 2.65
CA TRP A 59 21.73 -8.08 2.03
C TRP A 59 21.40 -8.60 0.63
N ALA A 60 22.23 -8.28 -0.36
CA ALA A 60 22.28 -8.92 -1.65
C ALA A 60 23.30 -10.06 -1.58
N LEU A 61 22.82 -11.29 -1.72
CA LEU A 61 23.64 -12.47 -1.93
C LEU A 61 24.03 -12.53 -3.42
N LEU A 62 25.31 -12.39 -3.72
CA LEU A 62 25.88 -12.54 -5.05
C LEU A 62 26.44 -13.95 -5.22
N ASP A 63 25.80 -14.77 -6.04
CA ASP A 63 26.27 -16.10 -6.41
C ASP A 63 26.59 -16.20 -7.91
N ALA A 64 26.84 -17.41 -8.41
CA ALA A 64 27.12 -17.66 -9.84
C ALA A 64 25.89 -17.46 -10.76
N ARG A 65 24.68 -17.38 -10.18
CA ARG A 65 23.40 -17.22 -10.88
C ARG A 65 22.86 -15.79 -10.83
N GLY A 66 23.43 -14.93 -10.00
CA GLY A 66 23.10 -13.50 -9.91
C GLY A 66 22.98 -13.01 -8.48
N ALA A 67 22.21 -11.92 -8.28
CA ALA A 67 21.92 -11.39 -6.96
C ALA A 67 20.57 -11.90 -6.43
N ILE A 68 20.53 -12.33 -5.17
CA ILE A 68 19.32 -12.68 -4.43
C ILE A 68 19.24 -11.77 -3.20
N LEU A 69 18.12 -11.08 -2.99
CA LEU A 69 17.95 -10.21 -1.83
C LEU A 69 17.45 -11.02 -0.61
N VAL A 70 18.14 -10.89 0.52
CA VAL A 70 17.82 -11.53 1.79
C VAL A 70 17.78 -10.50 2.94
N ARG A 71 16.83 -10.66 3.85
CA ARG A 71 16.54 -9.70 4.93
C ARG A 71 17.40 -9.84 6.17
N GLN A 72 17.98 -11.01 6.37
CA GLN A 72 18.81 -11.29 7.54
C GLN A 72 20.25 -11.43 7.07
N ALA A 73 21.16 -10.84 7.84
CA ALA A 73 22.57 -11.08 7.68
C ALA A 73 22.80 -12.60 7.76
N PRO A 74 23.32 -13.23 6.70
CA PRO A 74 23.52 -14.66 6.72
C PRO A 74 24.59 -15.00 7.77
N PRO A 75 24.44 -16.15 8.45
CA PRO A 75 25.31 -16.52 9.56
C PRO A 75 26.77 -16.73 9.14
N PHE A 76 27.03 -16.97 7.85
CA PHE A 76 28.35 -17.27 7.30
C PHE A 76 28.59 -16.50 6.00
N GLY A 77 29.86 -16.42 5.59
CA GLY A 77 30.31 -15.79 4.34
C GLY A 77 30.87 -14.38 4.53
N ALA A 78 31.57 -13.91 3.50
CA ALA A 78 32.17 -12.58 3.51
C ALA A 78 31.07 -11.50 3.40
N ARG A 79 31.22 -10.44 4.19
CA ARG A 79 30.24 -9.35 4.33
C ARG A 79 30.84 -8.04 3.87
N PHE A 80 30.12 -7.33 3.03
CA PHE A 80 30.48 -6.02 2.53
C PHE A 80 29.35 -5.03 2.75
N ASP A 81 29.62 -3.93 3.43
CA ASP A 81 28.63 -2.88 3.59
C ASP A 81 28.84 -1.80 2.54
N LEU A 82 28.13 -1.92 1.41
CA LEU A 82 28.35 -1.05 0.26
C LEU A 82 28.18 0.41 0.63
N PHE A 83 27.22 0.74 1.49
CA PHE A 83 26.93 2.13 1.83
C PHE A 83 27.99 2.74 2.74
N THR A 84 28.43 2.01 3.76
CA THR A 84 29.52 2.48 4.64
C THR A 84 30.84 2.57 3.88
N GLU A 85 31.13 1.60 3.02
CA GLU A 85 32.39 1.57 2.27
C GLU A 85 32.41 2.64 1.16
N VAL A 86 31.30 2.90 0.47
CA VAL A 86 31.18 4.01 -0.49
C VAL A 86 31.46 5.38 0.15
N ARG A 87 31.11 5.55 1.43
CA ARG A 87 31.42 6.79 2.18
C ARG A 87 32.90 6.89 2.55
N ARG A 88 33.59 5.76 2.70
CA ARG A 88 35.02 5.68 3.06
C ARG A 88 35.93 5.73 1.85
N ASP A 89 35.48 5.19 0.71
CA ASP A 89 36.24 5.08 -0.53
C ASP A 89 35.52 5.74 -1.72
N PRO A 90 35.92 6.97 -2.10
CA PRO A 90 35.40 7.65 -3.29
C PRO A 90 35.66 6.90 -4.61
N ALA A 91 36.68 6.03 -4.67
CA ALA A 91 36.96 5.23 -5.86
C ALA A 91 35.90 4.15 -6.06
N LEU A 92 35.40 3.54 -4.97
CA LEU A 92 34.27 2.63 -4.98
C LEU A 92 32.99 3.32 -5.48
N LEU A 93 32.68 4.52 -4.97
CA LEU A 93 31.54 5.31 -5.47
C LEU A 93 31.64 5.53 -6.99
N SER A 94 32.83 5.91 -7.45
CA SER A 94 33.09 6.15 -8.88
C SER A 94 32.93 4.88 -9.72
N ARG A 95 33.37 3.73 -9.21
CA ARG A 95 33.21 2.42 -9.85
C ARG A 95 31.73 2.01 -9.91
N LEU A 96 30.97 2.18 -8.83
CA LEU A 96 29.53 1.92 -8.81
C LEU A 96 28.79 2.81 -9.82
N HIS A 97 29.12 4.11 -9.86
CA HIS A 97 28.55 5.03 -10.85
C HIS A 97 28.93 4.69 -12.29
N ALA A 98 30.15 4.21 -12.54
CA ALA A 98 30.56 3.71 -13.85
C ALA A 98 29.73 2.48 -14.24
N SER A 99 29.57 1.52 -13.32
CA SER A 99 28.75 0.32 -13.50
C SER A 99 27.29 0.63 -13.80
N ILE A 100 26.67 1.53 -13.03
CA ILE A 100 25.28 1.99 -13.23
C ILE A 100 25.10 2.60 -14.63
N ARG A 101 26.09 3.38 -15.11
CA ARG A 101 26.05 3.98 -16.45
C ARG A 101 26.23 2.93 -17.54
N GLN A 102 27.23 2.05 -17.42
CA GLN A 102 27.57 1.05 -18.43
C GLN A 102 26.44 0.02 -18.63
N THR A 103 25.79 -0.40 -17.55
CA THR A 103 24.69 -1.39 -17.59
C THR A 103 23.32 -0.79 -17.90
N GLY A 104 23.21 0.55 -17.95
CA GLY A 104 21.92 1.24 -18.02
C GLY A 104 21.02 0.98 -16.80
N ALA A 105 21.59 0.61 -15.65
CA ALA A 105 20.83 0.23 -14.46
C ALA A 105 19.88 1.33 -13.98
N LYS A 106 20.27 2.60 -14.09
CA LYS A 106 19.40 3.74 -13.74
C LYS A 106 18.14 3.78 -14.61
N VAL A 107 18.28 3.66 -15.93
CA VAL A 107 17.15 3.67 -16.88
C VAL A 107 16.22 2.49 -16.59
N ARG A 108 16.78 1.32 -16.28
CA ARG A 108 16.00 0.13 -15.90
C ARG A 108 15.27 0.31 -14.57
N ALA A 109 15.90 0.92 -13.57
CA ALA A 109 15.29 1.25 -12.29
C ALA A 109 14.12 2.22 -12.45
N GLU A 110 14.32 3.29 -13.23
CA GLU A 110 13.27 4.27 -13.55
C GLU A 110 12.12 3.60 -14.32
N ALA A 111 12.42 2.72 -15.29
CA ALA A 111 11.41 1.97 -16.02
C ALA A 111 10.58 1.03 -15.12
N LEU A 112 11.21 0.41 -14.11
CA LEU A 112 10.52 -0.41 -13.11
C LEU A 112 9.58 0.41 -12.22
N LEU A 113 9.98 1.63 -11.86
CA LEU A 113 9.15 2.55 -11.07
C LEU A 113 8.15 3.34 -11.91
N ALA A 114 8.27 3.32 -13.23
CA ALA A 114 7.47 4.18 -14.10
C ALA A 114 5.98 3.92 -13.94
N PHE A 115 5.51 2.67 -13.83
CA PHE A 115 4.07 2.40 -13.60
C PHE A 115 3.54 2.89 -12.24
N VAL A 116 4.43 3.17 -11.29
CA VAL A 116 4.05 3.70 -9.96
C VAL A 116 3.83 5.21 -10.03
N PHE A 117 4.67 5.95 -10.77
CA PHE A 117 4.70 7.42 -10.74
C PHE A 117 4.28 8.09 -12.06
N ASP A 118 4.45 7.41 -13.19
CA ASP A 118 4.08 7.88 -14.52
C ASP A 118 2.69 7.36 -14.89
N SER A 119 1.75 8.28 -15.00
CA SER A 119 0.37 7.98 -15.39
C SER A 119 0.23 7.45 -16.81
N ALA A 120 1.26 7.52 -17.65
CA ALA A 120 1.25 6.95 -19.00
C ALA A 120 1.69 5.47 -19.04
N LYS A 121 2.13 4.92 -17.91
CA LYS A 121 2.58 3.52 -17.81
C LYS A 121 1.57 2.73 -17.00
N ASP A 122 0.99 1.73 -17.65
CA ASP A 122 -0.02 0.91 -17.03
C ASP A 122 0.60 -0.18 -16.13
N PRO A 123 0.02 -0.42 -14.94
CA PRO A 123 0.43 -1.50 -14.07
C PRO A 123 0.10 -2.85 -14.70
N SER A 124 1.00 -3.82 -14.54
CA SER A 124 0.79 -5.21 -14.95
C SER A 124 1.30 -6.16 -13.87
N ARG A 125 0.83 -7.40 -13.91
CA ARG A 125 1.32 -8.48 -13.04
C ARG A 125 2.83 -8.66 -13.16
N ARG A 126 3.36 -8.58 -14.38
CA ARG A 126 4.80 -8.66 -14.64
C ARG A 126 5.56 -7.52 -13.97
N SER A 127 5.14 -6.27 -14.18
CA SER A 127 5.80 -5.09 -13.60
C SER A 127 5.78 -5.14 -12.07
N MET A 128 4.63 -5.50 -11.48
CA MET A 128 4.54 -5.63 -10.02
C MET A 128 5.36 -6.80 -9.49
N SER A 129 5.42 -7.94 -10.20
CA SER A 129 6.27 -9.07 -9.80
C SER A 129 7.75 -8.72 -9.78
N GLU A 130 8.22 -7.95 -10.77
CA GLU A 130 9.62 -7.47 -10.79
C GLU A 130 9.93 -6.52 -9.64
N LEU A 131 8.98 -5.66 -9.28
CA LEU A 131 9.12 -4.75 -8.14
C LEU A 131 9.08 -5.50 -6.81
N LEU A 132 8.17 -6.47 -6.66
CA LEU A 132 8.03 -7.27 -5.44
C LEU A 132 9.23 -8.18 -5.18
N ARG A 133 9.91 -8.68 -6.22
CA ARG A 133 11.19 -9.40 -6.05
C ARG A 133 12.24 -8.54 -5.34
N ARG A 134 12.11 -7.22 -5.46
CA ARG A 134 13.01 -6.22 -4.86
C ARG A 134 12.39 -5.55 -3.63
N ALA A 135 11.21 -5.98 -3.18
CA ALA A 135 10.52 -5.39 -2.03
C ALA A 135 11.36 -5.31 -0.75
N PRO A 136 12.20 -6.32 -0.38
CA PRO A 136 13.03 -6.21 0.82
C PRO A 136 13.90 -4.94 0.84
N LEU A 137 14.46 -4.54 -0.31
CA LEU A 137 15.25 -3.32 -0.44
C LEU A 137 14.40 -2.05 -0.31
N LEU A 138 13.17 -2.08 -0.83
CA LEU A 138 12.35 -0.89 -1.03
C LEU A 138 11.41 -0.60 0.13
N GLU A 139 11.07 -1.58 0.94
CA GLU A 139 9.91 -1.51 1.84
C GLU A 139 9.91 -0.32 2.80
N GLN A 140 11.04 0.03 3.41
CA GLN A 140 11.10 1.12 4.38
C GLN A 140 10.99 2.48 3.68
N THR A 141 11.70 2.64 2.57
CA THR A 141 11.64 3.84 1.72
C THR A 141 10.26 4.00 1.09
N ALA A 142 9.64 2.90 0.64
CA ALA A 142 8.29 2.86 0.12
C ALA A 142 7.25 3.20 1.20
N TYR A 143 7.41 2.68 2.42
CA TYR A 143 6.53 3.03 3.54
C TYR A 143 6.67 4.49 3.94
N ARG A 144 7.90 5.04 3.95
CA ARG A 144 8.13 6.47 4.21
C ARG A 144 7.45 7.34 3.16
N PHE A 145 7.49 6.93 1.88
CA PHE A 145 6.71 7.59 0.83
C PHE A 145 5.21 7.55 1.16
N VAL A 146 4.67 6.39 1.51
CA VAL A 146 3.25 6.22 1.85
C VAL A 146 2.87 7.12 3.04
N ALA A 147 3.63 7.07 4.14
CA ALA A 147 3.40 7.89 5.32
C ALA A 147 3.40 9.40 5.00
N GLY A 148 4.41 9.89 4.26
CA GLY A 148 4.47 11.28 3.83
C GLY A 148 3.34 11.67 2.86
N SER A 149 2.90 10.72 2.03
CA SER A 149 1.82 10.95 1.06
C SER A 149 0.46 11.10 1.73
N ILE A 150 0.23 10.50 2.89
CA ILE A 150 -1.05 10.57 3.59
C ILE A 150 -1.40 12.00 3.99
N THR A 151 -0.46 12.73 4.60
CA THR A 151 -0.64 14.12 4.99
C THR A 151 -0.89 15.01 3.76
N SER A 152 -0.18 14.74 2.66
CA SER A 152 -0.36 15.42 1.38
C SER A 152 -1.74 15.16 0.78
N LEU A 153 -2.19 13.90 0.74
CA LEU A 153 -3.52 13.52 0.26
C LEU A 153 -4.63 14.18 1.09
N GLN A 154 -4.52 14.16 2.41
CA GLN A 154 -5.49 14.83 3.29
C GLN A 154 -5.54 16.35 3.07
N THR A 155 -4.39 16.97 2.81
CA THR A 155 -4.33 18.42 2.52
C THR A 155 -4.92 18.74 1.15
N MET A 156 -4.48 18.04 0.10
CA MET A 156 -4.99 18.21 -1.26
C MET A 156 -6.51 18.04 -1.31
N ARG A 157 -7.04 17.05 -0.60
CA ARG A 157 -8.47 16.78 -0.48
C ARG A 157 -9.22 17.98 0.13
N ARG A 158 -8.77 18.51 1.28
CA ARG A 158 -9.38 19.71 1.89
C ARG A 158 -9.39 20.89 0.91
N ASP A 159 -8.29 21.09 0.19
CA ASP A 159 -8.16 22.18 -0.77
C ASP A 159 -9.06 21.99 -2.01
N ILE A 160 -9.19 20.76 -2.50
CA ILE A 160 -10.10 20.41 -3.61
C ILE A 160 -11.55 20.73 -3.22
N TYR A 161 -11.94 20.49 -1.96
CA TYR A 161 -13.29 20.79 -1.46
C TYR A 161 -13.53 22.27 -1.21
N ALA A 162 -12.55 22.98 -0.62
CA ALA A 162 -12.67 24.39 -0.33
C ALA A 162 -12.65 25.27 -1.61
N SER A 163 -12.21 24.70 -2.73
CA SER A 163 -12.12 25.39 -4.02
C SER A 163 -13.50 25.76 -4.57
N THR A 164 -13.74 27.05 -4.75
CA THR A 164 -14.92 27.58 -5.46
C THR A 164 -14.86 27.31 -6.98
N GLU A 165 -13.66 27.11 -7.53
CA GLU A 165 -13.42 26.76 -8.92
C GLU A 165 -13.57 25.24 -9.14
N SER A 166 -14.79 24.71 -9.12
CA SER A 166 -15.07 23.26 -9.21
C SER A 166 -14.93 22.65 -10.62
N SER A 167 -14.41 23.39 -11.59
CA SER A 167 -14.32 22.91 -13.00
C SER A 167 -13.12 23.44 -13.80
N GLY A 168 -12.34 24.37 -13.24
CA GLY A 168 -11.25 25.06 -13.94
C GLY A 168 -9.98 24.22 -14.17
N PRO A 169 -9.06 24.62 -15.07
CA PRO A 169 -7.83 23.86 -15.38
C PRO A 169 -6.94 23.61 -14.17
N ARG A 170 -6.87 24.56 -13.22
CA ARG A 170 -6.10 24.41 -11.98
C ARG A 170 -6.68 23.30 -11.08
N TRP A 171 -8.00 23.29 -10.90
CA TRP A 171 -8.70 22.27 -10.14
C TRP A 171 -8.54 20.87 -10.77
N ARG A 172 -8.67 20.76 -12.09
CA ARG A 172 -8.45 19.49 -12.81
C ARG A 172 -7.03 18.94 -12.60
N ARG A 173 -6.00 19.80 -12.67
CA ARG A 173 -4.61 19.41 -12.39
C ARG A 173 -4.43 18.92 -10.94
N ARG A 174 -5.07 19.59 -9.97
CA ARG A 174 -5.03 19.16 -8.56
C ARG A 174 -5.68 17.79 -8.35
N LEU A 175 -6.83 17.54 -8.96
CA LEU A 175 -7.48 16.22 -8.91
C LEU A 175 -6.60 15.13 -9.49
N GLN A 176 -5.97 15.39 -10.64
CA GLN A 176 -5.06 14.44 -11.26
C GLN A 176 -3.83 14.18 -10.38
N ALA A 177 -3.25 15.22 -9.78
CA ALA A 177 -2.13 15.08 -8.85
C ALA A 177 -2.51 14.25 -7.62
N TYR A 178 -3.67 14.54 -7.01
CA TYR A 178 -4.24 13.76 -5.91
C TYR A 178 -4.38 12.28 -6.28
N TRP A 179 -5.02 12.01 -7.42
CA TRP A 179 -5.28 10.65 -7.87
C TRP A 179 -4.00 9.86 -8.15
N ARG A 180 -3.02 10.51 -8.80
CA ARG A 180 -1.69 9.90 -9.04
C ARG A 180 -0.98 9.59 -7.74
N LEU A 181 -1.04 10.49 -6.76
CA LEU A 181 -0.43 10.26 -5.46
C LEU A 181 -1.10 9.11 -4.70
N ALA A 182 -2.42 9.01 -4.75
CA ALA A 182 -3.17 7.91 -4.14
C ALA A 182 -2.81 6.56 -4.77
N LEU A 183 -2.75 6.49 -6.10
CA LEU A 183 -2.33 5.28 -6.82
C LEU A 183 -0.87 4.90 -6.53
N ALA A 184 0.06 5.85 -6.60
CA ALA A 184 1.47 5.62 -6.27
C ALA A 184 1.62 5.09 -4.84
N SER A 185 0.94 5.72 -3.88
CA SER A 185 0.89 5.28 -2.49
C SER A 185 0.32 3.87 -2.37
N SER A 186 -0.70 3.52 -3.13
CA SER A 186 -1.29 2.18 -3.09
C SER A 186 -0.31 1.09 -3.55
N HIS A 187 0.42 1.33 -4.64
CA HIS A 187 1.41 0.38 -5.16
C HIS A 187 2.60 0.24 -4.20
N LEU A 188 3.10 1.36 -3.68
CA LEU A 188 4.21 1.35 -2.72
C LEU A 188 3.81 0.79 -1.36
N ASN A 189 2.55 0.95 -0.94
CA ASN A 189 2.07 0.30 0.28
C ASN A 189 2.10 -1.23 0.12
N LEU A 190 1.70 -1.77 -1.04
CA LEU A 190 1.81 -3.21 -1.31
C LEU A 190 3.27 -3.71 -1.33
N VAL A 191 4.21 -2.88 -1.80
CA VAL A 191 5.65 -3.18 -1.73
C VAL A 191 6.15 -3.17 -0.28
N ALA A 192 5.70 -2.20 0.50
CA ALA A 192 6.08 -2.03 1.90
C ALA A 192 5.48 -3.08 2.84
N THR A 193 4.30 -3.62 2.50
CA THR A 193 3.50 -4.48 3.38
C THR A 193 3.43 -5.91 2.88
N SER A 194 4.60 -6.51 2.68
CA SER A 194 4.70 -7.95 2.44
C SER A 194 4.59 -8.72 3.76
N LYS A 195 4.18 -10.01 3.73
CA LYS A 195 4.19 -10.86 4.94
C LYS A 195 5.59 -10.95 5.57
N ALA A 196 6.65 -10.86 4.75
CA ALA A 196 8.03 -10.87 5.22
C ALA A 196 8.46 -9.55 5.92
N SER A 197 7.70 -8.46 5.73
CA SER A 197 7.93 -7.14 6.34
C SER A 197 7.40 -7.05 7.78
N ARG A 198 6.67 -8.07 8.26
CA ARG A 198 5.96 -8.04 9.54
C ARG A 198 6.82 -7.60 10.73
N GLY A 199 8.07 -8.08 10.83
CA GLY A 199 8.96 -7.78 11.96
C GLY A 199 9.14 -6.27 12.17
N TRP A 200 9.68 -5.57 11.18
CA TRP A 200 9.91 -4.12 11.29
C TRP A 200 8.61 -3.32 11.27
N LEU A 201 7.53 -3.81 10.62
CA LEU A 201 6.21 -3.17 10.66
C LEU A 201 5.64 -3.15 12.08
N VAL A 202 5.82 -4.24 12.84
CA VAL A 202 5.43 -4.32 14.25
C VAL A 202 6.23 -3.31 15.07
N ASP A 203 7.56 -3.30 14.92
CA ASP A 203 8.44 -2.36 15.64
C ASP A 203 8.05 -0.91 15.34
N MET A 204 7.81 -0.60 14.06
CA MET A 204 7.38 0.72 13.63
C MET A 204 5.99 1.08 14.20
N SER A 205 5.03 0.16 14.17
CA SER A 205 3.68 0.41 14.72
C SER A 205 3.70 0.74 16.22
N ASN A 206 4.71 0.27 16.94
CA ASN A 206 4.90 0.50 18.37
C ASN A 206 5.66 1.79 18.68
N SER A 207 6.28 2.43 17.68
CA SER A 207 7.05 3.66 17.90
C SER A 207 6.20 4.93 18.04
N PHE A 208 4.88 4.85 17.80
CA PHE A 208 3.95 5.97 18.00
C PHE A 208 2.51 5.51 18.32
N GLU A 209 1.69 6.44 18.82
CA GLU A 209 0.25 6.22 19.07
C GLU A 209 -0.61 6.47 17.82
N TRP A 210 -1.63 5.63 17.64
CA TRP A 210 -2.59 5.75 16.53
C TRP A 210 -3.82 6.51 17.03
N ILE A 211 -3.72 7.84 17.13
CA ILE A 211 -4.77 8.67 17.71
C ILE A 211 -5.79 9.11 16.64
N GLU A 212 -5.33 9.78 15.59
CA GLU A 212 -6.20 10.34 14.55
C GLU A 212 -6.10 9.60 13.21
N TRP A 213 -5.23 8.58 13.17
CA TRP A 213 -4.80 7.94 11.94
C TRP A 213 -4.53 6.46 12.14
N THR A 214 -4.91 5.66 11.13
CA THR A 214 -4.50 4.27 10.95
C THR A 214 -3.88 4.14 9.55
N PRO A 215 -2.96 3.17 9.33
CA PRO A 215 -2.37 2.91 8.01
C PRO A 215 -3.39 2.61 6.90
N SER A 216 -4.55 2.05 7.26
CA SER A 216 -5.63 1.74 6.32
C SER A 216 -6.56 2.92 6.04
N LEU A 217 -6.72 3.86 6.98
CA LEU A 217 -7.75 4.89 6.90
C LEU A 217 -7.62 5.75 5.65
N CYS A 218 -6.40 6.14 5.27
CA CYS A 218 -6.18 6.97 4.09
C CYS A 218 -6.65 6.29 2.79
N LEU A 219 -6.56 4.96 2.71
CA LEU A 219 -6.94 4.16 1.55
C LEU A 219 -8.43 3.82 1.59
N VAL A 220 -8.96 3.42 2.75
CA VAL A 220 -10.38 3.12 2.95
C VAL A 220 -11.23 4.37 2.73
N GLN A 221 -10.71 5.56 3.07
CA GLN A 221 -11.38 6.85 2.81
C GLN A 221 -11.53 7.16 1.33
N GLU A 222 -10.71 6.60 0.44
CA GLU A 222 -10.96 6.70 -1.00
C GLU A 222 -12.22 5.92 -1.38
N ARG A 223 -12.71 5.02 -0.53
CA ARG A 223 -13.93 4.23 -0.75
C ARG A 223 -13.90 3.34 -1.99
N SER A 224 -12.78 3.18 -2.69
CA SER A 224 -12.69 2.29 -3.84
C SER A 224 -12.31 0.86 -3.46
N LEU A 225 -12.88 -0.13 -4.16
CA LEU A 225 -12.56 -1.54 -3.96
C LEU A 225 -11.06 -1.84 -4.13
N TRP A 226 -10.39 -1.18 -5.08
CA TRP A 226 -8.93 -1.30 -5.23
C TRP A 226 -8.18 -0.85 -3.98
N PHE A 227 -8.49 0.35 -3.46
CA PHE A 227 -7.81 0.86 -2.28
C PHE A 227 -8.16 0.08 -1.02
N GLY A 228 -9.39 -0.44 -0.91
CA GLY A 228 -9.78 -1.39 0.13
C GLY A 228 -8.96 -2.68 0.09
N ALA A 229 -8.71 -3.23 -1.09
CA ALA A 229 -7.85 -4.41 -1.25
C ALA A 229 -6.41 -4.13 -0.78
N VAL A 230 -5.86 -2.95 -1.11
CA VAL A 230 -4.55 -2.53 -0.63
C VAL A 230 -4.54 -2.35 0.89
N ALA A 231 -5.57 -1.70 1.45
CA ALA A 231 -5.71 -1.50 2.88
C ALA A 231 -5.77 -2.83 3.64
N ALA A 232 -6.60 -3.78 3.18
CA ALA A 232 -6.75 -5.10 3.79
C ALA A 232 -5.41 -5.86 3.85
N ARG A 233 -4.62 -5.81 2.76
CA ARG A 233 -3.29 -6.42 2.73
C ARG A 233 -2.29 -5.72 3.64
N SER A 234 -2.31 -4.39 3.65
CA SER A 234 -1.46 -3.59 4.51
C SER A 234 -1.67 -3.97 5.97
N VAL A 235 -2.93 -3.99 6.42
CA VAL A 235 -3.30 -4.35 7.80
C VAL A 235 -2.93 -5.78 8.15
N THR A 236 -3.19 -6.75 7.27
CA THR A 236 -2.84 -8.16 7.53
C THR A 236 -1.32 -8.40 7.56
N ALA A 237 -0.53 -7.56 6.89
CA ALA A 237 0.93 -7.58 7.04
C ALA A 237 1.38 -7.20 8.46
N PHE A 238 0.75 -6.18 9.07
CA PHE A 238 0.95 -5.86 10.50
C PHE A 238 0.51 -7.02 11.40
N GLY A 239 -0.60 -7.67 11.06
CA GLY A 239 -1.11 -8.84 11.78
C GLY A 239 -1.75 -8.49 13.13
N ASP A 240 -1.64 -9.38 14.10
CA ASP A 240 -2.31 -9.26 15.39
C ASP A 240 -1.69 -8.22 16.34
N ALA A 241 -0.44 -7.79 16.09
CA ALA A 241 0.23 -6.78 16.89
C ALA A 241 -0.48 -5.41 16.92
N VAL A 242 -1.33 -5.13 15.92
CA VAL A 242 -2.07 -3.85 15.82
C VAL A 242 -3.55 -3.97 16.21
N VAL A 243 -4.00 -5.13 16.67
CA VAL A 243 -5.42 -5.36 17.05
C VAL A 243 -5.88 -4.37 18.11
N GLU A 244 -5.13 -4.21 19.20
CA GLU A 244 -5.50 -3.28 20.28
C GLU A 244 -5.55 -1.82 19.80
N LYS A 245 -4.68 -1.44 18.86
CA LYS A 245 -4.68 -0.09 18.27
C LYS A 245 -5.95 0.15 17.46
N TYR A 246 -6.39 -0.84 16.67
CA TYR A 246 -7.64 -0.75 15.93
C TYR A 246 -8.89 -0.84 16.82
N LEU A 247 -8.88 -1.64 17.89
CA LEU A 247 -9.97 -1.65 18.87
C LEU A 247 -10.12 -0.29 19.57
N ARG A 248 -8.99 0.34 19.95
CA ARG A 248 -8.99 1.71 20.49
C ARG A 248 -9.52 2.72 19.46
N ALA A 249 -9.06 2.64 18.21
CA ALA A 249 -9.54 3.50 17.14
C ALA A 249 -11.06 3.34 16.89
N LEU A 250 -11.57 2.10 16.95
CA LEU A 250 -12.99 1.81 16.83
C LEU A 250 -13.78 2.38 18.02
N ALA A 251 -13.29 2.21 19.25
CA ALA A 251 -13.95 2.73 20.45
C ALA A 251 -14.04 4.27 20.46
N LEU A 252 -13.04 4.94 19.88
CA LEU A 252 -12.96 6.41 19.77
C LEU A 252 -13.58 6.95 18.46
N ALA A 253 -14.18 6.10 17.63
CA ALA A 253 -14.69 6.50 16.33
C ALA A 253 -15.93 7.41 16.47
N ASP A 254 -15.71 8.71 16.30
CA ASP A 254 -16.73 9.76 16.26
C ASP A 254 -17.40 9.93 14.89
N GLN A 255 -16.80 9.35 13.85
CA GLN A 255 -17.25 9.44 12.46
C GLN A 255 -17.51 8.04 11.87
N PRO A 256 -18.54 7.87 11.02
CA PRO A 256 -18.84 6.58 10.39
C PRO A 256 -17.66 5.98 9.63
N MET A 257 -16.89 6.79 8.91
CA MET A 257 -15.72 6.29 8.15
C MET A 257 -14.57 5.82 9.03
N ARG A 258 -14.40 6.38 10.23
CA ARG A 258 -13.41 5.87 11.21
C ARG A 258 -13.84 4.53 11.77
N ALA A 259 -15.13 4.38 12.08
CA ALA A 259 -15.69 3.11 12.53
C ALA A 259 -15.62 2.04 11.42
N PHE A 260 -15.94 2.43 10.17
CA PHE A 260 -15.83 1.56 9.00
C PHE A 260 -14.40 1.09 8.79
N ASP A 261 -13.41 2.00 8.77
CA ASP A 261 -11.99 1.64 8.64
C ASP A 261 -11.52 0.69 9.73
N ALA A 262 -11.78 1.01 11.00
CA ALA A 262 -11.33 0.17 12.10
C ALA A 262 -12.02 -1.22 12.07
N THR A 263 -13.32 -1.27 11.76
CA THR A 263 -14.05 -2.52 11.58
C THR A 263 -13.50 -3.33 10.41
N PHE A 264 -13.23 -2.68 9.27
CA PHE A 264 -12.68 -3.29 8.07
C PHE A 264 -11.31 -3.90 8.33
N ALA A 265 -10.45 -3.16 9.04
CA ALA A 265 -9.14 -3.63 9.45
C ALA A 265 -9.20 -4.82 10.42
N LEU A 266 -10.03 -4.74 11.47
CA LEU A 266 -10.19 -5.83 12.44
C LEU A 266 -10.75 -7.10 11.79
N LEU A 267 -11.72 -6.96 10.88
CA LEU A 267 -12.25 -8.09 10.10
C LEU A 267 -11.16 -8.69 9.21
N ALA A 268 -10.37 -7.86 8.52
CA ALA A 268 -9.28 -8.35 7.67
C ALA A 268 -8.24 -9.14 8.49
N ILE A 269 -7.88 -8.66 9.69
CA ILE A 269 -6.98 -9.38 10.61
C ILE A 269 -7.62 -10.69 11.05
N ALA A 270 -8.89 -10.68 11.47
CA ALA A 270 -9.59 -11.87 11.93
C ALA A 270 -9.64 -12.97 10.85
N LEU A 271 -9.81 -12.58 9.58
CA LEU A 271 -9.83 -13.49 8.44
C LEU A 271 -8.45 -14.06 8.07
N ASP A 272 -7.35 -13.28 8.19
CA ASP A 272 -5.97 -13.79 7.93
C ASP A 272 -5.37 -14.53 9.14
N ALA A 273 -5.86 -14.26 10.36
CA ALA A 273 -5.36 -14.85 11.60
C ALA A 273 -6.48 -15.54 12.42
N PRO A 274 -6.83 -16.80 12.09
CA PRO A 274 -7.91 -17.53 12.77
C PRO A 274 -7.76 -17.63 14.30
N ARG A 275 -6.53 -17.56 14.81
CA ARG A 275 -6.23 -17.60 16.26
C ARG A 275 -6.85 -16.43 17.03
N VAL A 276 -6.94 -15.24 16.43
CA VAL A 276 -7.50 -14.04 17.10
C VAL A 276 -8.97 -13.81 16.77
N ALA A 277 -9.53 -14.52 15.80
CA ALA A 277 -10.91 -14.36 15.35
C ALA A 277 -11.96 -14.50 16.48
N PRO A 278 -11.87 -15.46 17.42
CA PRO A 278 -12.85 -15.57 18.50
C PRO A 278 -12.88 -14.34 19.43
N ALA A 279 -11.70 -13.85 19.82
CA ALA A 279 -11.56 -12.67 20.67
C ALA A 279 -12.08 -11.41 19.96
N LEU A 280 -11.72 -11.24 18.68
CA LEU A 280 -12.22 -10.14 17.85
C LEU A 280 -13.74 -10.19 17.68
N ARG A 281 -14.32 -11.37 17.46
CA ARG A 281 -15.78 -11.54 17.37
C ARG A 281 -16.48 -11.05 18.65
N GLN A 282 -15.95 -11.40 19.81
CA GLN A 282 -16.49 -10.94 21.09
C GLN A 282 -16.37 -9.41 21.25
N ALA A 283 -15.19 -8.85 20.94
CA ALA A 283 -14.95 -7.42 21.05
C ALA A 283 -15.85 -6.60 20.12
N LEU A 284 -15.99 -7.00 18.85
CA LEU A 284 -16.85 -6.34 17.87
C LEU A 284 -18.33 -6.42 18.28
N ALA A 285 -18.79 -7.55 18.81
CA ALA A 285 -20.16 -7.70 19.32
C ALA A 285 -20.43 -6.80 20.53
N GLY A 286 -19.47 -6.69 21.46
CA GLY A 286 -19.56 -5.78 22.59
C GLY A 286 -19.64 -4.32 22.13
N GLN A 287 -18.78 -3.92 21.20
CA GLN A 287 -18.77 -2.56 20.67
C GLN A 287 -20.04 -2.21 19.88
N ALA A 288 -20.63 -3.18 19.17
CA ALA A 288 -21.91 -2.97 18.49
C ALA A 288 -23.02 -2.61 19.48
N GLN A 289 -23.06 -3.27 20.64
CA GLN A 289 -24.02 -2.93 21.70
C GLN A 289 -23.77 -1.53 22.27
N VAL A 290 -22.50 -1.12 22.42
CA VAL A 290 -22.15 0.24 22.87
C VAL A 290 -22.68 1.28 21.89
N PHE A 291 -22.42 1.13 20.59
CA PHE A 291 -22.91 2.08 19.58
C PHE A 291 -24.44 2.15 19.49
N ARG A 292 -25.16 1.02 19.69
CA ARG A 292 -26.62 1.03 19.78
C ARG A 292 -27.12 1.85 20.99
N ARG A 293 -26.43 1.77 22.13
CA ARG A 293 -26.83 2.44 23.39
C ARG A 293 -26.47 3.92 23.43
N GLN A 294 -25.40 4.34 22.77
CA GLN A 294 -24.91 5.72 22.84
C GLN A 294 -25.86 6.76 22.21
N GLY A 295 -26.88 6.34 21.43
CA GLY A 295 -27.96 7.21 20.96
C GLY A 295 -27.55 8.37 20.05
N GLY A 296 -26.26 8.44 19.65
CA GLY A 296 -25.75 9.45 18.73
C GLY A 296 -26.28 9.27 17.31
N PRO A 297 -26.19 10.32 16.46
CA PRO A 297 -26.76 10.31 15.11
C PRO A 297 -26.17 9.20 14.20
N TYR A 298 -24.97 8.70 14.54
CA TYR A 298 -24.27 7.66 13.79
C TYR A 298 -24.28 6.28 14.47
N GLY A 299 -24.75 6.18 15.72
CA GLY A 299 -24.70 4.93 16.51
C GLY A 299 -25.32 3.73 15.80
N PRO A 300 -26.56 3.84 15.26
CA PRO A 300 -27.18 2.75 14.50
C PRO A 300 -26.38 2.34 13.26
N LEU A 301 -25.83 3.31 12.52
CA LEU A 301 -25.03 3.04 11.32
C LEU A 301 -23.73 2.29 11.68
N GLN A 302 -23.04 2.73 12.73
CA GLN A 302 -21.80 2.10 13.21
C GLN A 302 -22.05 0.70 13.78
N ALA A 303 -23.16 0.50 14.50
CA ALA A 303 -23.59 -0.81 14.95
C ALA A 303 -23.86 -1.76 13.77
N ASN A 304 -24.58 -1.29 12.75
CA ASN A 304 -24.84 -2.08 11.54
C ASN A 304 -23.54 -2.48 10.83
N MET A 305 -22.52 -1.60 10.77
CA MET A 305 -21.21 -1.95 10.19
C MET A 305 -20.56 -3.13 10.94
N LEU A 306 -20.60 -3.12 12.27
CA LEU A 306 -20.06 -4.19 13.10
C LEU A 306 -20.85 -5.50 12.94
N GLU A 307 -22.17 -5.42 12.85
CA GLU A 307 -23.03 -6.59 12.60
C GLU A 307 -22.72 -7.24 11.25
N ASN A 308 -22.56 -6.45 10.19
CA ASN A 308 -22.16 -6.95 8.88
C ASN A 308 -20.78 -7.63 8.93
N ALA A 309 -19.83 -7.05 9.65
CA ALA A 309 -18.52 -7.66 9.83
C ALA A 309 -18.59 -8.97 10.63
N LEU A 310 -19.44 -9.04 11.66
CA LEU A 310 -19.69 -10.26 12.43
C LEU A 310 -20.32 -11.37 11.58
N THR A 311 -21.28 -11.03 10.72
CA THR A 311 -21.89 -11.97 9.75
C THR A 311 -20.83 -12.50 8.78
N CYS A 312 -20.01 -11.61 8.21
CA CYS A 312 -18.91 -12.00 7.33
C CYS A 312 -17.89 -12.90 8.03
N LEU A 313 -17.59 -12.66 9.31
CA LEU A 313 -16.66 -13.49 10.08
C LEU A 313 -17.25 -14.85 10.44
N ALA A 314 -18.58 -14.95 10.57
CA ALA A 314 -19.28 -16.19 10.87
C ALA A 314 -19.36 -17.13 9.66
N ASP A 315 -19.57 -16.58 8.46
CA ASP A 315 -19.57 -17.35 7.21
C ASP A 315 -18.82 -16.59 6.08
N PRO A 316 -17.48 -16.69 6.02
CA PRO A 316 -16.67 -16.02 5.01
C PRO A 316 -16.97 -16.49 3.58
N GLU A 317 -17.47 -17.72 3.40
CA GLU A 317 -17.79 -18.26 2.09
C GLU A 317 -19.11 -17.70 1.54
N ALA A 318 -20.13 -17.55 2.40
CA ALA A 318 -21.35 -16.87 2.01
C ALA A 318 -21.09 -15.41 1.66
N ALA A 319 -20.26 -14.71 2.44
CA ALA A 319 -19.86 -13.34 2.16
C ALA A 319 -19.15 -13.21 0.79
N ASP A 320 -18.25 -14.13 0.48
CA ASP A 320 -17.59 -14.19 -0.82
C ASP A 320 -18.57 -14.43 -1.99
N ARG A 321 -19.51 -15.36 -1.85
CA ARG A 321 -20.54 -15.60 -2.88
C ARG A 321 -21.43 -14.37 -3.09
N ALA A 322 -21.82 -13.69 -2.02
CA ALA A 322 -22.59 -12.45 -2.08
C ALA A 322 -21.81 -11.35 -2.79
N PHE A 323 -20.51 -11.20 -2.46
CA PHE A 323 -19.62 -10.27 -3.17
C PHE A 323 -19.55 -10.55 -4.67
N LEU A 324 -19.26 -11.79 -5.08
CA LEU A 324 -19.15 -12.15 -6.50
C LEU A 324 -20.44 -11.88 -7.26
N LYS A 325 -21.60 -12.20 -6.65
CA LYS A 325 -22.92 -11.90 -7.21
C LYS A 325 -23.10 -10.38 -7.39
N ALA A 326 -22.73 -9.58 -6.40
CA ALA A 326 -22.89 -8.13 -6.43
C ALA A 326 -22.02 -7.43 -7.48
N VAL A 327 -20.79 -7.92 -7.69
CA VAL A 327 -19.83 -7.28 -8.62
C VAL A 327 -19.88 -7.83 -10.05
N GLY A 328 -20.72 -8.84 -10.31
CA GLY A 328 -21.04 -9.35 -11.65
C GLY A 328 -19.79 -9.65 -12.50
N THR A 329 -19.59 -8.88 -13.56
CA THR A 329 -18.48 -9.06 -14.51
C THR A 329 -17.10 -8.88 -13.88
N LEU A 330 -16.96 -8.04 -12.85
CA LEU A 330 -15.70 -7.93 -12.10
C LEU A 330 -15.46 -9.18 -11.25
N GLY A 331 -16.52 -9.77 -10.69
CA GLY A 331 -16.46 -11.05 -9.98
C GLY A 331 -15.93 -12.16 -10.89
N GLN A 332 -16.49 -12.27 -12.09
CA GLN A 332 -16.03 -13.23 -13.11
C GLN A 332 -14.56 -12.99 -13.51
N ALA A 333 -14.14 -11.73 -13.65
CA ALA A 333 -12.76 -11.40 -13.98
C ALA A 333 -11.78 -11.87 -12.88
N LEU A 334 -12.15 -11.71 -11.60
CA LEU A 334 -11.37 -12.22 -10.48
C LEU A 334 -11.30 -13.75 -10.47
N GLU A 335 -12.42 -14.43 -10.69
CA GLU A 335 -12.47 -15.89 -10.78
C GLU A 335 -11.61 -16.45 -11.91
N GLN A 336 -11.52 -15.72 -13.02
CA GLN A 336 -10.70 -16.08 -14.18
C GLN A 336 -9.25 -15.61 -14.07
N GLY A 337 -8.83 -15.04 -12.93
CA GLY A 337 -7.46 -14.57 -12.72
C GLY A 337 -7.05 -13.40 -13.64
N ARG A 338 -8.02 -12.61 -14.13
CA ARG A 338 -7.76 -11.48 -15.04
C ARG A 338 -7.26 -10.22 -14.33
N GLY A 339 -7.29 -10.18 -13.00
CA GLY A 339 -6.90 -9.01 -12.21
C GLY A 339 -8.09 -8.30 -11.56
N LEU A 340 -7.85 -7.69 -10.40
CA LEU A 340 -8.78 -6.75 -9.78
C LEU A 340 -8.59 -5.33 -10.32
N LEU A 341 -7.32 -4.93 -10.47
CA LEU A 341 -6.91 -3.57 -10.79
C LEU A 341 -7.41 -3.19 -12.19
N GLY A 342 -8.41 -2.32 -12.20
CA GLY A 342 -9.12 -1.87 -13.39
C GLY A 342 -10.09 -0.75 -13.03
N ARG A 343 -10.65 -0.08 -14.04
CA ARG A 343 -11.62 1.01 -13.84
C ARG A 343 -12.84 0.60 -13.01
N ALA A 344 -13.29 -0.65 -13.15
CA ALA A 344 -14.43 -1.16 -12.38
C ALA A 344 -14.13 -1.19 -10.87
N ALA A 345 -13.03 -1.80 -10.45
CA ALA A 345 -12.63 -1.83 -9.03
C ALA A 345 -12.36 -0.44 -8.45
N ILE A 346 -11.87 0.48 -9.28
CA ILE A 346 -11.68 1.87 -8.90
C ILE A 346 -13.01 2.62 -8.66
N ARG A 347 -14.10 2.21 -9.33
CA ARG A 347 -15.41 2.89 -9.22
C ARG A 347 -16.30 2.28 -8.14
N LEU A 348 -16.08 1.03 -7.76
CA LEU A 348 -16.92 0.35 -6.77
C LEU A 348 -16.68 0.91 -5.37
N ASP A 349 -17.74 1.43 -4.77
CA ASP A 349 -17.70 2.03 -3.44
C ASP A 349 -17.81 0.95 -2.34
N LEU A 350 -16.79 0.81 -1.50
CA LEU A 350 -16.69 -0.12 -0.37
C LEU A 350 -17.86 0.02 0.63
N THR A 351 -18.45 1.20 0.72
CA THR A 351 -19.55 1.50 1.63
C THR A 351 -20.92 1.36 0.98
N THR A 352 -20.98 0.88 -0.28
CA THR A 352 -22.24 0.54 -0.93
C THR A 352 -22.90 -0.61 -0.18
N PRO A 353 -24.14 -0.47 0.30
CA PRO A 353 -24.91 -1.59 0.81
C PRO A 353 -25.31 -2.52 -0.34
N ILE A 354 -25.11 -3.82 -0.14
CA ILE A 354 -25.53 -4.90 -1.02
C ILE A 354 -26.70 -5.59 -0.34
N ASP A 355 -27.91 -5.16 -0.68
CA ASP A 355 -29.18 -5.67 -0.15
C ASP A 355 -29.14 -5.92 1.38
N ALA A 356 -29.58 -7.10 1.84
CA ALA A 356 -29.51 -7.54 3.23
C ALA A 356 -28.16 -8.18 3.60
N ASP A 357 -27.25 -8.36 2.64
CA ASP A 357 -25.99 -9.10 2.80
C ASP A 357 -24.89 -8.24 3.44
N GLY A 358 -24.98 -6.90 3.32
CA GLY A 358 -24.13 -5.96 4.04
C GLY A 358 -23.34 -5.01 3.15
N TYR A 359 -22.26 -4.45 3.68
CA TYR A 359 -21.43 -3.51 2.92
C TYR A 359 -20.47 -4.24 1.98
N LEU A 360 -20.36 -3.74 0.75
CA LEU A 360 -19.48 -4.31 -0.29
C LEU A 360 -18.05 -4.55 0.21
N GLY A 361 -17.49 -3.60 0.98
CA GLY A 361 -16.15 -3.70 1.51
C GLY A 361 -15.96 -4.90 2.44
N PHE A 362 -16.87 -5.15 3.37
CA PHE A 362 -16.80 -6.31 4.25
C PHE A 362 -16.96 -7.62 3.47
N LEU A 363 -17.96 -7.68 2.58
CA LEU A 363 -18.22 -8.86 1.73
C LEU A 363 -17.03 -9.22 0.84
N SER A 364 -16.26 -8.21 0.39
CA SER A 364 -15.11 -8.43 -0.48
C SER A 364 -13.89 -9.04 0.22
N LEU A 365 -13.75 -8.87 1.54
CA LEU A 365 -12.54 -9.22 2.28
C LEU A 365 -12.13 -10.71 2.15
N PRO A 366 -13.04 -11.69 2.31
CA PRO A 366 -12.69 -13.10 2.16
C PRO A 366 -12.10 -13.43 0.79
N ARG A 367 -12.61 -12.81 -0.29
CA ARG A 367 -12.04 -12.98 -1.65
C ARG A 367 -10.68 -12.30 -1.74
N LEU A 368 -10.61 -11.02 -1.39
CA LEU A 368 -9.42 -10.18 -1.56
C LEU A 368 -8.20 -10.73 -0.81
N LEU A 369 -8.40 -11.30 0.38
CA LEU A 369 -7.34 -11.89 1.20
C LEU A 369 -6.88 -13.26 0.68
N ARG A 370 -7.78 -14.07 0.10
CA ARG A 370 -7.43 -15.39 -0.50
C ARG A 370 -6.77 -15.26 -1.87
N THR A 371 -7.12 -14.24 -2.65
CA THR A 371 -6.48 -13.98 -3.94
C THR A 371 -4.98 -13.74 -3.73
N PRO A 372 -4.06 -14.32 -4.52
CA PRO A 372 -2.65 -13.94 -4.49
C PRO A 372 -2.44 -12.46 -4.86
N LEU A 373 -1.45 -11.79 -4.26
CA LEU A 373 -1.21 -10.35 -4.51
C LEU A 373 -1.03 -10.04 -6.01
N LEU A 374 -0.27 -10.87 -6.73
CA LEU A 374 -0.03 -10.71 -8.15
C LEU A 374 -1.28 -10.90 -9.01
N ASP A 375 -2.27 -11.64 -8.52
CA ASP A 375 -3.55 -11.87 -9.22
C ASP A 375 -4.53 -10.72 -9.01
N LEU A 376 -4.21 -9.75 -8.14
CA LEU A 376 -4.90 -8.46 -8.12
C LEU A 376 -4.49 -7.57 -9.29
N TYR A 377 -3.34 -7.82 -9.91
CA TYR A 377 -2.86 -7.09 -11.07
C TYR A 377 -3.27 -7.82 -12.36
N PRO A 378 -3.51 -7.07 -13.44
CA PRO A 378 -3.91 -7.67 -14.70
C PRO A 378 -2.75 -8.42 -15.35
N GLY A 379 -3.06 -9.52 -16.05
CA GLY A 379 -2.06 -10.34 -16.75
C GLY A 379 -1.33 -9.58 -17.85
N GLU A 380 -2.08 -8.77 -18.59
CA GLU A 380 -1.56 -7.80 -19.58
C GLU A 380 -1.69 -6.38 -19.03
N PRO A 381 -0.89 -5.41 -19.52
CA PRO A 381 -1.07 -4.01 -19.15
C PRO A 381 -2.50 -3.56 -19.47
N VAL A 382 -3.29 -3.29 -18.43
CA VAL A 382 -4.61 -2.70 -18.62
C VAL A 382 -4.42 -1.22 -18.73
N HIS A 383 -4.87 -0.63 -19.83
CA HIS A 383 -4.98 0.82 -20.00
C HIS A 383 -5.85 1.45 -18.92
N LEU A 384 -5.24 1.66 -17.75
CA LEU A 384 -5.69 2.65 -16.78
C LEU A 384 -5.46 4.05 -17.35
N SER A 385 -4.64 4.18 -18.41
CA SER A 385 -4.40 5.42 -19.11
C SER A 385 -4.57 5.37 -20.65
N ALA A 386 -5.35 6.33 -21.14
CA ALA A 386 -4.77 7.41 -21.93
C ALA A 386 -4.64 8.74 -21.13
N SER A 387 -5.18 8.81 -19.89
CA SER A 387 -4.97 9.90 -18.91
C SER A 387 -5.74 9.68 -17.58
N GLY A 388 -5.56 8.54 -16.90
CA GLY A 388 -6.24 8.28 -15.62
C GLY A 388 -7.77 8.29 -15.68
N LEU A 389 -8.43 8.30 -14.51
CA LEU A 389 -9.83 8.68 -14.43
C LEU A 389 -9.98 10.14 -14.90
N PRO A 390 -10.99 10.48 -15.71
CA PRO A 390 -11.22 11.88 -16.05
C PRO A 390 -11.47 12.69 -14.76
N PRO A 391 -11.08 13.97 -14.70
CA PRO A 391 -11.27 14.78 -13.50
C PRO A 391 -12.71 14.78 -12.97
N SER A 392 -13.72 14.69 -13.83
CA SER A 392 -15.12 14.56 -13.43
C SER A 392 -15.40 13.27 -12.66
N GLU A 393 -14.79 12.14 -13.03
CA GLU A 393 -14.91 10.88 -12.29
C GLU A 393 -14.16 10.92 -10.97
N ILE A 394 -12.94 11.50 -10.94
CA ILE A 394 -12.20 11.69 -9.69
C ILE A 394 -13.02 12.57 -8.74
N ALA A 395 -13.61 13.65 -9.25
CA ALA A 395 -14.46 14.54 -8.46
C ALA A 395 -15.73 13.85 -7.97
N ALA A 396 -16.39 13.03 -8.79
CA ALA A 396 -17.56 12.27 -8.38
C ALA A 396 -17.21 11.25 -7.28
N HIS A 397 -16.08 10.56 -7.44
CA HIS A 397 -15.56 9.60 -6.47
C HIS A 397 -15.24 10.27 -5.13
N LEU A 398 -14.54 11.41 -5.18
CA LEU A 398 -14.33 12.24 -4.00
C LEU A 398 -15.68 12.67 -3.41
N ALA A 399 -16.58 13.30 -4.17
CA ALA A 399 -17.88 13.74 -3.65
C ALA A 399 -18.65 12.62 -2.92
N GLN A 400 -18.63 11.38 -3.43
CA GLN A 400 -19.17 10.21 -2.75
C GLN A 400 -18.44 9.90 -1.45
N ALA A 401 -17.12 9.89 -1.46
CA ALA A 401 -16.31 9.59 -0.29
C ALA A 401 -16.63 10.49 0.92
N PHE A 402 -17.01 11.74 0.65
CA PHE A 402 -17.23 12.79 1.67
C PHE A 402 -18.70 13.10 1.97
N SER A 403 -19.65 12.65 1.14
CA SER A 403 -21.09 12.89 1.36
C SER A 403 -21.62 12.28 2.66
N GLY A 404 -20.91 11.31 3.25
CA GLY A 404 -21.21 10.70 4.55
C GLY A 404 -20.47 11.32 5.76
N ALA A 405 -19.49 12.21 5.54
CA ALA A 405 -18.61 12.73 6.60
C ALA A 405 -18.81 14.24 6.89
N SER A 406 -19.64 14.95 6.13
CA SER A 406 -19.81 16.40 6.27
C SER A 406 -21.17 16.90 5.76
N ARG A 407 -22.21 16.69 6.56
CA ARG A 407 -23.28 17.69 6.71
C ARG A 407 -23.36 18.08 8.17
N ASN A 408 -22.29 18.70 8.67
CA ASN A 408 -22.45 19.67 9.75
C ASN A 408 -22.67 21.01 9.04
N PRO A 409 -23.81 21.70 9.23
CA PRO A 409 -24.01 23.00 8.63
C PRO A 409 -23.00 23.95 9.26
N LEU A 410 -21.97 24.36 8.50
CA LEU A 410 -21.34 25.63 8.78
C LEU A 410 -22.48 26.66 8.76
N LYS A 411 -22.88 27.12 9.94
CA LYS A 411 -23.65 28.34 10.10
C LYS A 411 -22.88 29.41 9.34
N VAL A 412 -23.42 29.81 8.21
CA VAL A 412 -23.07 31.07 7.56
C VAL A 412 -23.49 32.15 8.55
N HIS A 413 -22.52 32.78 9.18
CA HIS A 413 -22.69 34.10 9.79
C HIS A 413 -22.29 35.15 8.77
#